data_AF-A0A914MDK2-F1
#
_entry.id   AF-A0A914MDK2-F1
#
_cell.length_a   1.000
_cell.length_b   1.000
_cell.length_c   1.000
_cell.angle_alpha   90.00
_cell.angle_beta   90.00
_cell.angle_gamma   90.00
#
_symmetry.space_group_name_H-M   'P 1'
#
loop_
_entity.id
_entity.type
_entity.pdbx_description
1 polymer ?
#
loop_
_entity_poly.entity_id
_entity_poly.type
_entity_poly.pdbx_seq_one_letter_code
_entity_poly.pdbx_strand_id
1 'polypeptide(L)'
;MVPVSIFLLFVGCMVVNCDLVGHGGHWLINNKIEKLKGNTKIAENPDELKLYKELEGSCDVEMVEGNIKIWYEKNSATTEEGCSIDFVTKNVDQLSLRFGIWHKNGLTECLGDTGKMGKPQNHTAAANNMLPFSLSLKKEEFDSLKKEPNYGINDYCENLKVCQMTDSKCLKVADYSVAWARTKDYVSNFVLLIGDGATKPCLSNERHSTIETSFDLLLNENIFGIEDCNSKLALSCSKKENIRKPEEWEIVDETYKKTYSKIGFNFLFTFHILPLTTMRKSIQKFWTSCDSKEGICADDAEFQKCDKMFIEFDKENFKMLVSTEENNEDKTDDNLKIKKESEEETGIKTSTIILIIIGVTVV
;
A
#
# COMPACT_ATOMS: atom_id res chain seq x y z
N MET A 1 -32.65 1.83 -30.88
CA MET A 1 -32.73 2.47 -29.55
C MET A 1 -32.17 1.51 -28.51
N VAL A 2 -30.86 1.58 -28.28
CA VAL A 2 -30.02 1.06 -27.17
C VAL A 2 -28.69 1.83 -27.32
N PRO A 3 -27.97 2.27 -26.28
CA PRO A 3 -28.39 2.88 -25.02
C PRO A 3 -27.77 4.29 -24.84
N VAL A 4 -28.52 5.23 -24.25
CA VAL A 4 -28.01 6.56 -23.83
C VAL A 4 -27.30 6.48 -22.45
N SER A 5 -27.23 5.29 -21.84
CA SER A 5 -26.78 5.12 -20.46
C SER A 5 -25.26 5.17 -20.24
N ILE A 6 -24.43 4.96 -21.28
CA ILE A 6 -22.96 4.98 -21.11
C ILE A 6 -22.43 6.42 -21.11
N PHE A 7 -23.08 7.33 -21.84
CA PHE A 7 -22.64 8.73 -21.94
C PHE A 7 -22.94 9.56 -20.68
N LEU A 8 -23.90 9.13 -19.85
CA LEU A 8 -24.23 9.77 -18.57
C LEU A 8 -23.24 9.45 -17.45
N LEU A 9 -22.54 8.31 -17.51
CA LEU A 9 -21.48 7.96 -16.55
C LEU A 9 -20.26 8.88 -16.69
N PHE A 10 -19.88 9.26 -17.92
CA PHE A 10 -18.71 10.11 -18.17
C PHE A 10 -18.91 11.60 -17.83
N VAL A 11 -20.13 12.13 -17.96
CA VAL A 11 -20.44 13.50 -17.50
C VAL A 11 -20.68 13.54 -15.98
N GLY A 12 -21.16 12.42 -15.40
CA GLY A 12 -21.39 12.28 -13.97
C GLY A 12 -20.11 12.33 -13.13
N CYS A 13 -18.98 11.79 -13.60
CA CYS A 13 -17.73 11.82 -12.83
C CYS A 13 -17.06 13.20 -12.76
N MET A 14 -17.56 14.23 -13.46
CA MET A 14 -17.13 15.62 -13.20
C MET A 14 -17.82 16.26 -11.99
N VAL A 15 -18.92 15.64 -11.50
CA VAL A 15 -19.69 16.11 -10.32
C VAL A 15 -19.60 15.10 -9.17
N VAL A 16 -19.24 13.84 -9.45
CA VAL A 16 -19.14 12.74 -8.49
C VAL A 16 -17.69 12.28 -8.40
N ASN A 17 -17.14 12.17 -7.18
CA ASN A 17 -15.81 11.60 -6.95
C ASN A 17 -15.82 10.12 -7.36
N CYS A 18 -15.26 9.83 -8.54
CA CYS A 18 -15.08 8.49 -9.09
C CYS A 18 -13.59 8.16 -9.06
N ASP A 19 -13.19 7.16 -8.27
CA ASP A 19 -11.83 6.67 -8.20
C ASP A 19 -11.77 5.17 -8.53
N LEU A 20 -10.60 4.68 -8.93
CA LEU A 20 -10.32 3.25 -9.02
C LEU A 20 -9.51 2.81 -7.80
N VAL A 21 -9.82 1.66 -7.23
CA VAL A 21 -9.12 1.10 -6.07
C VAL A 21 -8.78 -0.37 -6.28
N GLY A 22 -7.74 -0.82 -5.58
CA GLY A 22 -7.34 -2.23 -5.58
C GLY A 22 -6.64 -2.69 -6.85
N HIS A 23 -6.14 -3.92 -6.81
CA HIS A 23 -5.49 -4.57 -7.94
C HIS A 23 -6.48 -4.79 -9.09
N GLY A 24 -7.72 -5.19 -8.78
CA GLY A 24 -8.79 -5.43 -9.73
C GLY A 24 -9.35 -4.16 -10.38
N GLY A 25 -9.02 -2.96 -9.87
CA GLY A 25 -9.51 -1.69 -10.40
C GLY A 25 -11.02 -1.52 -10.22
N HIS A 26 -11.50 -1.65 -8.99
CA HIS A 26 -12.91 -1.50 -8.64
C HIS A 26 -13.33 -0.02 -8.60
N TRP A 27 -14.59 0.26 -8.95
CA TRP A 27 -15.11 1.62 -8.98
C TRP A 27 -15.53 2.08 -7.59
N LEU A 28 -14.77 3.03 -7.03
CA LEU A 28 -15.10 3.74 -5.80
C LEU A 28 -15.85 5.02 -6.15
N ILE A 29 -17.11 5.12 -5.73
CA ILE A 29 -17.97 6.27 -5.98
C ILE A 29 -18.58 6.68 -4.65
N ASN A 30 -18.41 7.94 -4.25
CA ASN A 30 -18.91 8.46 -2.96
C ASN A 30 -18.51 7.58 -1.76
N ASN A 31 -17.25 7.11 -1.74
CA ASN A 31 -16.67 6.22 -0.73
C ASN A 31 -17.35 4.83 -0.60
N LYS A 32 -18.00 4.36 -1.67
CA LYS A 32 -18.56 3.00 -1.75
C LYS A 32 -18.11 2.30 -3.02
N ILE A 33 -17.99 0.99 -2.96
CA ILE A 33 -17.72 0.15 -4.13
C ILE A 33 -19.05 -0.13 -4.82
N GLU A 34 -19.41 0.73 -5.77
CA GLU A 34 -20.63 0.62 -6.57
C GLU A 34 -20.55 -0.56 -7.54
N LYS A 35 -19.35 -0.84 -8.06
CA LYS A 35 -19.14 -1.91 -9.02
C LYS A 35 -17.77 -2.55 -8.84
N LEU A 36 -17.75 -3.86 -8.57
CA LEU A 36 -16.53 -4.63 -8.70
C LEU A 36 -16.25 -4.83 -10.20
N LYS A 37 -15.03 -4.50 -10.64
CA LYS A 37 -14.63 -4.70 -12.04
C LYS A 37 -14.43 -6.20 -12.32
N GLY A 38 -14.91 -6.64 -13.49
CA GLY A 38 -14.85 -8.04 -13.92
C GLY A 38 -15.77 -8.98 -13.12
N ASN A 39 -15.76 -10.25 -13.51
CA ASN A 39 -16.43 -11.32 -12.76
C ASN A 39 -15.54 -11.70 -11.58
N THR A 40 -15.85 -11.16 -10.40
CA THR A 40 -15.06 -11.39 -9.17
C THR A 40 -15.76 -12.34 -8.21
N LYS A 41 -14.97 -13.13 -7.49
CA LYS A 41 -15.45 -14.03 -6.44
C LYS A 41 -14.50 -14.04 -5.24
N ILE A 42 -14.99 -14.53 -4.11
CA ILE A 42 -14.12 -14.88 -3.00
C ILE A 42 -13.39 -16.18 -3.33
N ALA A 43 -12.06 -16.20 -3.17
CA ALA A 43 -11.28 -17.43 -3.32
C ALA A 43 -11.56 -18.39 -2.16
N GLU A 44 -11.92 -19.64 -2.48
CA GLU A 44 -12.22 -20.69 -1.50
C GLU A 44 -11.10 -21.73 -1.36
N ASN A 45 -10.21 -21.81 -2.34
CA ASN A 45 -9.12 -22.80 -2.37
C ASN A 45 -7.88 -22.26 -3.12
N PRO A 46 -6.70 -22.87 -2.93
CA PRO A 46 -5.44 -22.40 -3.54
C PRO A 46 -5.44 -22.35 -5.08
N ASP A 47 -6.16 -23.26 -5.75
CA ASP A 47 -6.14 -23.35 -7.22
C ASP A 47 -6.79 -22.12 -7.87
N GLU A 48 -7.71 -21.46 -7.16
CA GLU A 48 -8.37 -20.23 -7.60
C GLU A 48 -7.47 -19.00 -7.58
N LEU A 49 -6.30 -19.08 -6.93
CA LEU A 49 -5.32 -18.00 -6.89
C LEU A 49 -4.48 -17.94 -8.17
N LYS A 50 -4.54 -18.97 -9.02
CA LYS A 50 -3.68 -19.09 -10.20
C LYS A 50 -3.83 -17.91 -11.16
N LEU A 51 -5.08 -17.55 -11.52
CA LEU A 51 -5.34 -16.43 -12.43
C LEU A 51 -4.85 -15.11 -11.85
N TYR A 52 -5.03 -14.89 -10.54
CA TYR A 52 -4.53 -13.69 -9.88
C TYR A 52 -3.00 -13.57 -9.98
N LYS A 53 -2.28 -14.66 -9.69
CA LYS A 53 -0.80 -14.68 -9.73
C LYS A 53 -0.21 -14.44 -11.12
N GLU A 54 -0.98 -14.65 -12.16
CA GLU A 54 -0.56 -14.42 -13.55
C GLU A 54 -0.73 -12.95 -13.98
N LEU A 55 -1.40 -12.12 -13.17
CA LEU A 55 -1.59 -10.69 -13.45
C LEU A 55 -0.37 -9.85 -13.06
N GLU A 56 -0.05 -8.86 -13.88
CA GLU A 56 1.01 -7.89 -13.59
C GLU A 56 0.69 -7.06 -12.33
N GLY A 57 1.65 -6.95 -11.41
CA GLY A 57 1.47 -6.25 -10.14
C GLY A 57 0.69 -7.03 -9.07
N SER A 58 0.44 -8.33 -9.30
CA SER A 58 -0.08 -9.24 -8.29
C SER A 58 1.00 -9.61 -7.25
N CYS A 59 0.57 -9.94 -6.04
CA CYS A 59 1.46 -10.41 -4.99
C CYS A 59 1.67 -11.93 -5.09
N ASP A 60 2.80 -12.45 -4.63
CA ASP A 60 2.94 -13.90 -4.46
C ASP A 60 2.19 -14.35 -3.20
N VAL A 61 1.06 -15.02 -3.41
CA VAL A 61 0.09 -15.36 -2.37
C VAL A 61 -0.05 -16.86 -2.17
N GLU A 62 -0.21 -17.34 -0.96
CA GLU A 62 -0.61 -18.71 -0.69
C GLU A 62 -1.77 -18.75 0.30
N MET A 63 -2.54 -19.83 0.24
CA MET A 63 -3.59 -20.11 1.21
C MET A 63 -3.16 -21.30 2.06
N VAL A 64 -2.89 -21.05 3.33
CA VAL A 64 -2.41 -22.06 4.30
C VAL A 64 -3.46 -22.19 5.39
N GLU A 65 -4.12 -23.35 5.47
CA GLU A 65 -5.21 -23.61 6.43
C GLU A 65 -6.34 -22.56 6.39
N GLY A 66 -6.52 -21.92 5.24
CA GLY A 66 -7.48 -20.85 4.97
C GLY A 66 -6.96 -19.44 5.24
N ASN A 67 -5.85 -19.27 5.97
CA ASN A 67 -5.18 -17.98 6.11
C ASN A 67 -4.50 -17.61 4.79
N ILE A 68 -4.35 -16.31 4.56
CA ILE A 68 -3.72 -15.80 3.33
C ILE A 68 -2.34 -15.30 3.70
N LYS A 69 -1.30 -15.89 3.10
CA LYS A 69 0.08 -15.49 3.32
C LYS A 69 0.64 -14.90 2.05
N ILE A 70 1.14 -13.68 2.15
CA ILE A 70 1.83 -12.97 1.08
C ILE A 70 3.32 -13.16 1.30
N TRP A 71 4.00 -13.73 0.31
CA TRP A 71 5.44 -13.87 0.32
C TRP A 71 6.11 -12.71 -0.39
N TYR A 72 7.22 -12.27 0.19
CA TYR A 72 8.09 -11.26 -0.33
C TYR A 72 9.49 -11.86 -0.43
N GLU A 73 9.77 -12.52 -1.55
CA GLU A 73 11.04 -13.22 -1.77
C GLU A 73 12.11 -12.28 -2.29
N LYS A 74 13.35 -12.46 -1.83
CA LYS A 74 14.48 -11.64 -2.27
C LYS A 74 14.65 -11.71 -3.80
N ASN A 75 14.82 -10.55 -4.44
CA ASN A 75 14.98 -10.40 -5.89
C ASN A 75 13.75 -10.86 -6.72
N SER A 76 12.53 -10.81 -6.14
CA SER A 76 11.29 -11.08 -6.87
C SER A 76 10.72 -9.82 -7.53
N ALA A 77 9.83 -9.97 -8.51
CA ALA A 77 9.14 -8.83 -9.13
C ALA A 77 8.42 -7.95 -8.09
N THR A 78 7.81 -8.56 -7.07
CA THR A 78 7.18 -7.86 -5.95
C THR A 78 8.16 -6.93 -5.22
N THR A 79 9.45 -7.30 -5.13
CA THR A 79 10.46 -6.47 -4.47
C THR A 79 10.81 -5.20 -5.23
N GLU A 80 10.80 -5.29 -6.56
CA GLU A 80 11.23 -4.23 -7.45
C GLU A 80 10.07 -3.30 -7.85
N GLU A 81 8.87 -3.85 -8.00
CA GLU A 81 7.72 -3.13 -8.57
C GLU A 81 6.57 -2.90 -7.58
N GLY A 82 6.67 -3.50 -6.39
CA GLY A 82 5.57 -3.60 -5.44
C GLY A 82 4.43 -4.49 -5.96
N CYS A 83 3.40 -4.68 -5.15
CA CYS A 83 2.21 -5.41 -5.54
C CYS A 83 0.98 -4.93 -4.79
N SER A 84 -0.20 -5.32 -5.27
CA SER A 84 -1.46 -5.02 -4.61
C SER A 84 -2.35 -6.26 -4.52
N ILE A 85 -3.14 -6.34 -3.47
CA ILE A 85 -4.09 -7.41 -3.22
C ILE A 85 -5.41 -6.86 -2.71
N ASP A 86 -6.49 -7.49 -3.15
CA ASP A 86 -7.86 -7.11 -2.80
C ASP A 86 -8.43 -8.14 -1.83
N PHE A 87 -8.82 -7.66 -0.66
CA PHE A 87 -9.50 -8.43 0.34
C PHE A 87 -10.94 -7.95 0.50
N VAL A 88 -11.81 -8.89 0.85
CA VAL A 88 -13.09 -8.56 1.46
C VAL A 88 -13.06 -8.89 2.93
N THR A 89 -13.70 -8.03 3.72
CA THR A 89 -13.64 -8.04 5.17
C THR A 89 -15.02 -7.87 5.79
N LYS A 90 -15.12 -8.18 7.09
CA LYS A 90 -16.37 -8.01 7.88
C LYS A 90 -16.55 -6.61 8.48
N ASN A 91 -15.65 -5.67 8.19
CA ASN A 91 -15.48 -4.40 8.91
C ASN A 91 -15.16 -4.65 10.39
N VAL A 92 -13.87 -4.61 10.71
CA VAL A 92 -13.39 -4.86 12.06
C VAL A 92 -12.76 -3.60 12.62
N ASP A 93 -13.10 -3.26 13.87
CA ASP A 93 -12.60 -2.05 14.53
C ASP A 93 -11.06 -2.03 14.66
N GLN A 94 -10.43 -3.19 14.57
CA GLN A 94 -8.98 -3.36 14.62
C GLN A 94 -8.56 -4.48 13.66
N LEU A 95 -7.63 -4.15 12.77
CA LEU A 95 -6.95 -5.14 11.93
C LEU A 95 -5.72 -5.65 12.68
N SER A 96 -5.54 -6.97 12.70
CA SER A 96 -4.31 -7.62 13.15
C SER A 96 -3.63 -8.26 11.94
N LEU A 97 -2.39 -7.85 11.68
CA LEU A 97 -1.60 -8.33 10.54
C LEU A 97 -0.31 -8.96 11.07
N ARG A 98 -0.04 -10.21 10.71
CA ARG A 98 1.19 -10.88 11.15
C ARG A 98 2.30 -10.65 10.14
N PHE A 99 3.39 -10.03 10.57
CA PHE A 99 4.58 -9.83 9.76
C PHE A 99 5.68 -10.79 10.21
N GLY A 100 6.39 -11.40 9.26
CA GLY A 100 7.49 -12.29 9.58
C GLY A 100 8.63 -12.26 8.58
N ILE A 101 9.73 -12.87 8.99
CA ILE A 101 10.98 -12.95 8.23
C ILE A 101 11.61 -14.32 8.39
N TRP A 102 12.20 -14.82 7.30
CA TRP A 102 12.75 -16.17 7.21
C TRP A 102 14.11 -16.17 6.49
N HIS A 103 15.03 -17.00 6.97
CA HIS A 103 16.32 -17.26 6.35
C HIS A 103 16.75 -18.71 6.57
N LYS A 104 17.14 -19.41 5.50
CA LYS A 104 17.39 -20.86 5.53
C LYS A 104 18.46 -21.31 6.53
N ASN A 105 19.46 -20.46 6.78
CA ASN A 105 20.60 -20.74 7.65
C ASN A 105 20.47 -20.09 9.04
N GLY A 106 19.32 -19.49 9.35
CA GLY A 106 19.12 -18.76 10.59
C GLY A 106 19.28 -17.25 10.43
N LEU A 107 18.43 -16.49 11.13
CA LEU A 107 18.32 -15.04 11.00
C LEU A 107 19.61 -14.28 11.37
N THR A 108 20.53 -14.93 12.10
CA THR A 108 21.85 -14.38 12.47
C THR A 108 22.65 -13.93 11.25
N GLU A 109 22.53 -14.66 10.14
CA GLU A 109 23.30 -14.39 8.92
C GLU A 109 22.82 -13.17 8.14
N CYS A 110 21.54 -12.79 8.32
CA CYS A 110 20.91 -11.76 7.50
C CYS A 110 20.46 -10.52 8.28
N LEU A 111 20.27 -10.62 9.61
CA LEU A 111 19.87 -9.48 10.44
C LEU A 111 21.07 -8.60 10.81
N GLY A 112 20.91 -7.29 10.62
CA GLY A 112 21.89 -6.29 11.07
C GLY A 112 21.94 -6.17 12.59
N ASP A 113 23.13 -5.94 13.15
CA ASP A 113 23.33 -5.75 14.60
C ASP A 113 23.10 -4.28 15.00
N THR A 114 22.12 -4.05 15.89
CA THR A 114 21.83 -2.71 16.42
C THR A 114 22.78 -2.30 17.56
N GLY A 115 23.61 -3.23 18.06
CA GLY A 115 24.55 -3.02 19.15
C GLY A 115 24.04 -3.50 20.53
N LYS A 116 24.72 -3.04 21.59
CA LYS A 116 24.47 -3.50 22.97
C LYS A 116 23.41 -2.64 23.67
N MET A 117 22.51 -3.28 24.43
CA MET A 117 21.59 -2.56 25.34
C MET A 117 22.35 -1.58 26.25
N GLY A 118 21.85 -0.34 26.35
CA GLY A 118 22.46 0.73 27.17
C GLY A 118 23.53 1.57 26.45
N LYS A 119 23.75 1.35 25.15
CA LYS A 119 24.54 2.23 24.27
C LYS A 119 23.66 2.81 23.15
N PRO A 120 24.09 3.89 22.46
CA PRO A 120 23.40 4.34 21.25
C PRO A 120 23.23 3.17 20.29
N GLN A 121 21.98 2.86 19.93
CA GLN A 121 21.67 1.77 19.03
C GLN A 121 21.88 2.22 17.59
N ASN A 122 22.47 1.36 16.78
CA ASN A 122 22.57 1.56 15.34
C ASN A 122 21.24 1.18 14.68
N HIS A 123 20.27 2.10 14.70
CA HIS A 123 18.96 1.87 14.09
C HIS A 123 19.03 1.60 12.58
N THR A 124 20.09 2.08 11.91
CA THR A 124 20.34 1.78 10.49
C THR A 124 20.48 0.29 10.18
N ALA A 125 20.79 -0.55 11.18
CA ALA A 125 20.86 -1.99 11.02
C ALA A 125 19.53 -2.63 10.57
N ALA A 126 18.39 -2.00 10.91
CA ALA A 126 17.06 -2.45 10.49
C ALA A 126 16.81 -2.21 8.99
N ALA A 127 17.58 -1.31 8.34
CA ALA A 127 17.46 -1.07 6.91
C ALA A 127 17.83 -2.30 6.06
N ASN A 128 18.53 -3.29 6.64
CA ASN A 128 18.89 -4.53 5.96
C ASN A 128 17.68 -5.42 5.61
N ASN A 129 16.58 -5.31 6.36
CA ASN A 129 15.38 -6.11 6.15
C ASN A 129 14.17 -5.27 6.51
N MET A 130 13.60 -4.64 5.48
CA MET A 130 12.50 -3.72 5.63
C MET A 130 11.42 -4.01 4.60
N LEU A 131 10.16 -3.85 5.00
CA LEU A 131 9.02 -4.08 4.14
C LEU A 131 8.11 -2.83 4.20
N PRO A 132 8.15 -1.97 3.17
CA PRO A 132 7.27 -0.82 3.08
C PRO A 132 5.91 -1.23 2.51
N PHE A 133 4.84 -0.71 3.11
CA PHE A 133 3.49 -1.04 2.71
C PHE A 133 2.52 0.13 2.93
N SER A 134 1.38 0.07 2.26
CA SER A 134 0.28 1.01 2.44
C SER A 134 -1.06 0.29 2.35
N LEU A 135 -2.10 0.96 2.79
CA LEU A 135 -3.44 0.43 2.96
C LEU A 135 -4.42 1.32 2.21
N SER A 136 -5.42 0.71 1.58
CA SER A 136 -6.61 1.39 1.08
C SER A 136 -6.30 2.59 0.18
N LEU A 137 -5.40 2.38 -0.78
CA LEU A 137 -5.03 3.40 -1.76
C LEU A 137 -5.95 3.40 -2.97
N LYS A 138 -6.24 4.62 -3.45
CA LYS A 138 -6.72 4.83 -4.81
C LYS A 138 -5.58 4.56 -5.79
N LYS A 139 -5.92 4.17 -7.02
CA LYS A 139 -4.96 3.79 -8.07
C LYS A 139 -3.93 4.90 -8.32
N GLU A 140 -4.38 6.14 -8.44
CA GLU A 140 -3.48 7.28 -8.65
C GLU A 140 -2.56 7.53 -7.44
N GLU A 141 -3.06 7.33 -6.21
CA GLU A 141 -2.24 7.42 -5.00
C GLU A 141 -1.18 6.33 -4.97
N PHE A 142 -1.53 5.09 -5.32
CA PHE A 142 -0.59 3.97 -5.39
C PHE A 142 0.49 4.21 -6.46
N ASP A 143 0.08 4.60 -7.67
CA ASP A 143 1.00 4.89 -8.77
C ASP A 143 1.95 6.06 -8.46
N SER A 144 1.47 7.06 -7.70
CA SER A 144 2.32 8.14 -7.19
C SER A 144 3.26 7.65 -6.10
N LEU A 145 2.75 6.88 -5.14
CA LEU A 145 3.52 6.41 -3.99
C LEU A 145 4.63 5.43 -4.39
N LYS A 146 4.47 4.69 -5.50
CA LYS A 146 5.55 3.89 -6.11
C LYS A 146 6.77 4.70 -6.55
N LYS A 147 6.68 6.04 -6.62
CA LYS A 147 7.76 6.94 -7.06
C LYS A 147 8.38 7.73 -5.91
N GLU A 148 7.57 8.20 -4.97
CA GLU A 148 8.04 8.87 -3.76
C GLU A 148 6.90 9.02 -2.73
N PRO A 149 7.23 9.25 -1.44
CA PRO A 149 6.24 9.59 -0.43
C PRO A 149 5.47 10.87 -0.74
N ASN A 150 4.27 10.98 -0.18
CA ASN A 150 3.42 12.14 -0.36
C ASN A 150 3.85 13.31 0.53
N TYR A 151 4.72 14.17 0.00
CA TYR A 151 5.20 15.35 0.70
C TYR A 151 4.19 16.51 0.65
N GLY A 152 4.19 17.34 1.70
CA GLY A 152 3.40 18.55 1.76
C GLY A 152 4.15 19.73 2.35
N ILE A 153 3.40 20.69 2.90
CA ILE A 153 3.92 21.93 3.48
C ILE A 153 4.41 21.73 4.92
N ASN A 154 5.14 22.71 5.43
CA ASN A 154 5.74 22.71 6.77
C ASN A 154 4.74 22.41 7.90
N ASP A 155 3.48 22.83 7.74
CA ASP A 155 2.43 22.64 8.74
C ASP A 155 2.00 21.17 8.92
N TYR A 156 2.44 20.27 8.05
CA TYR A 156 2.21 18.83 8.20
C TYR A 156 3.25 18.13 9.08
N CYS A 157 4.37 18.79 9.43
CA CYS A 157 5.32 18.24 10.38
C CYS A 157 4.84 18.46 11.82
N GLU A 158 5.06 17.47 12.69
CA GLU A 158 5.00 17.66 14.14
C GLU A 158 6.22 18.46 14.64
N ASN A 159 7.40 18.19 14.08
CA ASN A 159 8.66 18.85 14.42
C ASN A 159 9.47 19.17 13.17
N LEU A 160 9.17 20.33 12.56
CA LEU A 160 9.83 20.81 11.36
C LEU A 160 11.36 20.86 11.47
N LYS A 161 11.90 21.21 12.64
CA LYS A 161 13.34 21.31 12.85
C LYS A 161 14.03 19.95 12.72
N VAL A 162 13.44 18.89 13.29
CA VAL A 162 14.00 17.54 13.18
C VAL A 162 14.01 17.09 11.71
N CYS A 163 12.93 17.34 10.98
CA CYS A 163 12.84 16.97 9.56
C CYS A 163 13.86 17.69 8.68
N GLN A 164 14.05 18.99 8.92
CA GLN A 164 15.06 19.78 8.21
C GLN A 164 16.48 19.33 8.53
N MET A 165 16.73 18.82 9.74
CA MET A 165 18.04 18.29 10.12
C MET A 165 18.35 16.93 9.48
N THR A 166 17.34 16.18 9.04
CA THR A 166 17.47 14.86 8.40
C THR A 166 17.18 14.91 6.90
N ASP A 167 17.28 16.08 6.27
CA ASP A 167 16.93 16.30 4.85
C ASP A 167 15.57 15.70 4.43
N SER A 168 14.69 15.52 5.41
CA SER A 168 13.38 14.92 5.27
C SER A 168 12.36 16.03 5.06
N LYS A 169 11.24 15.70 4.44
CA LYS A 169 10.18 16.65 4.13
C LYS A 169 8.93 16.29 4.91
N CYS A 170 8.10 17.29 5.21
CA CYS A 170 6.84 17.05 5.88
C CYS A 170 5.94 16.18 5.01
N LEU A 171 5.36 15.15 5.61
CA LEU A 171 4.51 14.16 4.97
C LEU A 171 3.06 14.63 5.07
N LYS A 172 2.43 14.84 3.91
CA LYS A 172 0.99 15.09 3.82
C LYS A 172 0.22 13.84 4.22
N VAL A 173 0.71 12.67 3.79
CA VAL A 173 0.23 11.37 4.25
C VAL A 173 1.44 10.48 4.54
N ALA A 174 1.44 9.82 5.68
CA ALA A 174 2.50 8.93 6.12
C ALA A 174 2.04 7.47 6.02
N ASP A 175 2.75 6.71 5.20
CA ASP A 175 2.58 5.27 5.00
C ASP A 175 3.60 4.49 5.83
N TYR A 176 3.55 3.16 5.77
CA TYR A 176 4.12 2.31 6.80
C TYR A 176 5.32 1.53 6.34
N SER A 177 6.17 1.16 7.29
CA SER A 177 7.15 0.11 7.08
C SER A 177 7.40 -0.69 8.35
N VAL A 178 7.59 -2.00 8.19
CA VAL A 178 8.14 -2.85 9.24
C VAL A 178 9.58 -3.22 8.92
N ALA A 179 10.38 -3.46 9.96
CA ALA A 179 11.75 -3.91 9.77
C ALA A 179 12.23 -4.82 10.88
N TRP A 180 13.31 -5.57 10.59
CA TRP A 180 13.92 -6.50 11.53
C TRP A 180 15.42 -6.25 11.65
N ALA A 181 15.92 -6.31 12.87
CA ALA A 181 17.34 -6.34 13.18
C ALA A 181 17.58 -7.32 14.34
N ARG A 182 18.83 -7.45 14.78
CA ARG A 182 19.18 -8.19 16.00
C ARG A 182 19.78 -7.26 17.05
N THR A 183 19.44 -7.54 18.30
CA THR A 183 19.99 -6.86 19.48
C THR A 183 20.43 -7.91 20.47
N LYS A 184 21.74 -8.02 20.71
CA LYS A 184 22.33 -9.16 21.45
C LYS A 184 21.88 -10.48 20.79
N ASP A 185 21.30 -11.40 21.57
CA ASP A 185 20.86 -12.73 21.13
C ASP A 185 19.44 -12.76 20.55
N TYR A 186 18.74 -11.62 20.53
CA TYR A 186 17.31 -11.53 20.20
C TYR A 186 17.04 -10.77 18.92
N VAL A 187 15.88 -11.05 18.32
CA VAL A 187 15.33 -10.26 17.21
C VAL A 187 14.74 -8.95 17.76
N SER A 188 14.92 -7.86 17.01
CA SER A 188 14.31 -6.56 17.26
C SER A 188 13.42 -6.19 16.08
N ASN A 189 12.14 -5.96 16.39
CA ASN A 189 11.10 -5.61 15.44
C ASN A 189 10.91 -4.09 15.47
N PHE A 190 10.74 -3.50 14.30
CA PHE A 190 10.56 -2.07 14.12
C PHE A 190 9.27 -1.82 13.36
N VAL A 191 8.56 -0.77 13.76
CA VAL A 191 7.44 -0.24 13.00
C VAL A 191 7.65 1.24 12.82
N LEU A 192 7.52 1.70 11.58
CA LEU A 192 8.05 2.95 11.09
C LEU A 192 7.02 3.61 10.18
N LEU A 193 7.13 4.92 10.04
CA LEU A 193 6.50 5.65 8.96
C LEU A 193 7.56 5.96 7.89
N ILE A 194 7.20 5.78 6.62
CA ILE A 194 8.11 6.03 5.50
C ILE A 194 8.43 7.53 5.44
N GLY A 195 9.70 7.88 5.65
CA GLY A 195 10.16 9.27 5.65
C GLY A 195 10.01 9.99 7.00
N ASP A 196 9.79 9.26 8.10
CA ASP A 196 9.70 9.82 9.45
C ASP A 196 10.55 9.01 10.47
N GLY A 197 10.43 9.42 11.74
CA GLY A 197 11.01 8.86 12.95
C GLY A 197 11.01 7.35 13.03
N ALA A 198 12.18 6.80 13.38
CA ALA A 198 12.23 5.44 13.88
C ALA A 198 11.65 5.37 15.29
N THR A 199 10.76 4.40 15.51
CA THR A 199 10.33 4.05 16.85
C THR A 199 11.43 3.33 17.61
N LYS A 200 11.31 3.33 18.95
CA LYS A 200 12.11 2.43 19.77
C LYS A 200 11.78 0.98 19.36
N PRO A 201 12.79 0.13 19.06
CA PRO A 201 12.53 -1.25 18.67
C PRO A 201 11.76 -2.00 19.75
N CYS A 202 10.91 -2.90 19.29
CA CYS A 202 10.34 -3.94 20.14
C CYS A 202 11.25 -5.16 20.16
N LEU A 203 11.74 -5.54 21.33
CA LEU A 203 12.56 -6.73 21.46
C LEU A 203 11.66 -7.96 21.50
N SER A 204 11.86 -8.88 20.55
CA SER A 204 11.18 -10.18 20.55
C SER A 204 11.79 -11.09 21.63
N ASN A 205 10.99 -12.03 22.14
CA ASN A 205 11.49 -13.13 22.97
C ASN A 205 12.24 -14.18 22.14
N GLU A 206 12.14 -14.11 20.81
CA GLU A 206 12.78 -15.04 19.90
C GLU A 206 14.25 -14.70 19.66
N ARG A 207 15.05 -15.76 19.56
CA ARG A 207 16.49 -15.64 19.31
C ARG A 207 16.75 -15.53 17.82
N HIS A 208 17.72 -14.71 17.43
CA HIS A 208 18.12 -14.61 16.02
C HIS A 208 18.81 -15.90 15.48
N SER A 209 19.02 -16.93 16.31
CA SER A 209 19.48 -18.24 15.88
C SER A 209 18.38 -19.09 15.23
N THR A 210 17.10 -18.69 15.33
CA THR A 210 16.00 -19.36 14.64
C THR A 210 16.06 -19.06 13.13
N ILE A 211 15.37 -19.87 12.33
CA ILE A 211 15.23 -19.66 10.88
C ILE A 211 14.09 -18.69 10.52
N GLU A 212 13.17 -18.48 11.45
CA GLU A 212 11.97 -17.65 11.27
C GLU A 212 11.65 -16.90 12.56
N THR A 213 11.01 -15.75 12.40
CA THR A 213 10.40 -14.97 13.48
C THR A 213 9.22 -14.17 12.93
N SER A 214 8.23 -13.88 13.78
CA SER A 214 7.09 -13.04 13.41
C SER A 214 6.60 -12.19 14.56
N PHE A 215 5.79 -11.18 14.25
CA PHE A 215 5.06 -10.38 15.22
C PHE A 215 3.74 -9.88 14.63
N ASP A 216 2.78 -9.62 15.51
CA ASP A 216 1.46 -9.11 15.13
C ASP A 216 1.44 -7.58 15.25
N LEU A 217 1.04 -6.92 14.16
CA LEU A 217 0.86 -5.48 14.04
C LEU A 217 -0.64 -5.16 14.18
N LEU A 218 -0.98 -4.34 15.16
CA LEU A 218 -2.35 -3.88 15.37
C LEU A 218 -2.57 -2.50 14.74
N LEU A 219 -3.64 -2.39 13.96
CA LEU A 219 -4.01 -1.19 13.21
C LEU A 219 -5.46 -0.81 13.51
N ASN A 220 -5.66 0.39 14.06
CA ASN A 220 -6.94 1.09 14.08
C ASN A 220 -6.72 2.61 14.13
N GLU A 221 -7.79 3.40 14.23
CA GLU A 221 -7.69 4.87 14.25
C GLU A 221 -6.82 5.44 15.38
N ASN A 222 -6.65 4.68 16.47
CA ASN A 222 -5.98 5.12 17.69
C ASN A 222 -4.69 4.35 18.00
N ILE A 223 -4.53 3.17 17.41
CA ILE A 223 -3.47 2.21 17.71
C ILE A 223 -2.78 1.86 16.40
N PHE A 224 -1.49 2.15 16.38
CA PHE A 224 -0.56 1.65 15.39
C PHE A 224 0.67 1.19 16.15
N GLY A 225 0.84 -0.13 16.28
CA GLY A 225 1.92 -0.68 17.08
C GLY A 225 1.90 -2.20 17.13
N ILE A 226 3.00 -2.75 17.63
CA ILE A 226 3.16 -4.19 17.83
C ILE A 226 2.35 -4.59 19.07
N GLU A 227 1.53 -5.65 18.98
CA GLU A 227 0.57 -6.07 20.03
C GLU A 227 1.20 -6.15 21.43
N ASP A 228 2.37 -6.78 21.54
CA ASP A 228 3.08 -6.99 22.80
C ASP A 228 4.02 -5.83 23.19
N CYS A 229 3.91 -4.70 22.50
CA CYS A 229 4.79 -3.57 22.67
C CYS A 229 4.03 -2.26 22.84
N ASN A 230 4.36 -1.55 23.92
CA ASN A 230 4.00 -0.14 24.06
C ASN A 230 4.88 0.76 23.15
N SER A 231 5.15 0.33 21.91
CA SER A 231 5.87 1.12 20.92
C SER A 231 4.93 2.21 20.40
N LYS A 232 5.09 3.43 20.89
CA LYS A 232 4.44 4.60 20.29
C LYS A 232 5.26 5.07 19.08
N LEU A 233 4.58 5.42 18.00
CA LEU A 233 5.20 6.11 16.87
C LEU A 233 5.89 7.39 17.35
N ALA A 234 7.14 7.56 16.95
CA ALA A 234 7.88 8.81 17.15
C ALA A 234 7.64 9.68 15.92
N LEU A 235 6.71 10.63 16.03
CA LEU A 235 6.34 11.51 14.91
C LEU A 235 7.23 12.75 14.89
N SER A 236 7.80 13.06 13.73
CA SER A 236 8.56 14.29 13.49
C SER A 236 8.10 14.95 12.21
N CYS A 237 8.09 14.21 11.10
CA CYS A 237 7.78 14.71 9.76
C CYS A 237 6.34 14.51 9.34
N SER A 238 5.56 13.82 10.16
CA SER A 238 4.12 13.72 10.05
C SER A 238 3.45 14.14 11.34
N LYS A 239 2.18 14.53 11.23
CA LYS A 239 1.26 14.62 12.37
C LYS A 239 0.42 13.35 12.48
N LYS A 240 -0.15 13.10 13.65
CA LYS A 240 -0.95 11.90 13.91
C LYS A 240 -2.13 11.77 12.92
N GLU A 241 -2.79 12.87 12.60
CA GLU A 241 -3.90 12.93 11.64
C GLU A 241 -3.50 12.64 10.19
N ASN A 242 -2.20 12.72 9.86
CA ASN A 242 -1.68 12.45 8.52
C ASN A 242 -1.27 10.99 8.32
N ILE A 243 -1.37 10.14 9.35
CA ILE A 243 -1.03 8.73 9.23
C ILE A 243 -2.14 8.00 8.44
N ARG A 244 -1.75 7.21 7.43
CA ARG A 244 -2.68 6.47 6.56
C ARG A 244 -3.58 5.55 7.38
N LYS A 245 -4.88 5.83 7.44
CA LYS A 245 -5.82 4.93 8.13
C LYS A 245 -6.15 3.72 7.27
N PRO A 246 -6.41 2.53 7.86
CA PRO A 246 -7.05 1.45 7.14
C PRO A 246 -8.48 1.87 6.82
N GLU A 247 -8.81 2.03 5.53
CA GLU A 247 -10.18 2.26 5.09
C GLU A 247 -10.79 0.96 4.55
N GLU A 248 -12.00 0.66 4.97
CA GLU A 248 -12.80 -0.46 4.47
C GLU A 248 -14.02 0.11 3.74
N TRP A 249 -14.07 -0.03 2.42
CA TRP A 249 -15.14 0.57 1.61
C TRP A 249 -16.31 -0.39 1.46
N GLU A 250 -17.52 0.06 1.81
CA GLU A 250 -18.74 -0.77 1.68
C GLU A 250 -18.96 -1.19 0.23
N ILE A 251 -19.18 -2.48 0.01
CA ILE A 251 -19.55 -3.03 -1.30
C ILE A 251 -21.06 -2.99 -1.44
N VAL A 252 -21.53 -2.12 -2.33
CA VAL A 252 -22.96 -1.98 -2.65
C VAL A 252 -23.34 -2.61 -4.00
N ASP A 253 -22.36 -3.21 -4.69
CA ASP A 253 -22.58 -4.04 -5.89
C ASP A 253 -23.63 -5.13 -5.62
N GLU A 254 -24.79 -5.02 -6.27
CA GLU A 254 -25.93 -5.92 -6.10
C GLU A 254 -25.62 -7.37 -6.51
N THR A 255 -24.71 -7.58 -7.46
CA THR A 255 -24.32 -8.93 -7.90
C THR A 255 -23.50 -9.61 -6.82
N TYR A 256 -22.53 -8.88 -6.26
CA TYR A 256 -21.74 -9.35 -5.13
C TYR A 256 -22.63 -9.61 -3.90
N LYS A 257 -23.50 -8.65 -3.56
CA LYS A 257 -24.39 -8.75 -2.39
C LYS A 257 -25.32 -9.95 -2.46
N LYS A 258 -25.89 -10.27 -3.62
CA LYS A 258 -26.75 -11.46 -3.78
C LYS A 258 -26.03 -12.75 -3.41
N THR A 259 -24.72 -12.82 -3.65
CA THR A 259 -23.90 -14.01 -3.43
C THR A 259 -23.32 -14.06 -2.02
N TYR A 260 -22.71 -12.96 -1.54
CA TYR A 260 -21.85 -12.98 -0.35
C TYR A 260 -22.37 -12.19 0.85
N SER A 261 -23.44 -11.40 0.73
CA SER A 261 -23.92 -10.57 1.85
C SER A 261 -24.27 -11.37 3.11
N LYS A 262 -24.69 -12.63 2.94
CA LYS A 262 -25.10 -13.52 4.03
C LYS A 262 -23.94 -14.02 4.89
N ILE A 263 -22.70 -13.99 4.39
CA ILE A 263 -21.52 -14.45 5.12
C ILE A 263 -20.73 -13.30 5.78
N GLY A 264 -21.22 -12.06 5.67
CA GLY A 264 -20.75 -10.90 6.42
C GLY A 264 -19.56 -10.14 5.81
N PHE A 265 -18.94 -10.66 4.76
CA PHE A 265 -17.83 -10.00 4.06
C PHE A 265 -18.35 -8.93 3.10
N ASN A 266 -18.60 -7.72 3.59
CA ASN A 266 -19.31 -6.67 2.86
C ASN A 266 -18.45 -5.44 2.53
N PHE A 267 -17.17 -5.47 2.87
CA PHE A 267 -16.28 -4.32 2.70
C PHE A 267 -15.05 -4.73 1.91
N LEU A 268 -14.56 -3.83 1.05
CA LEU A 268 -13.31 -3.99 0.32
C LEU A 268 -12.19 -3.33 1.13
N PHE A 269 -11.12 -4.08 1.37
CA PHE A 269 -9.86 -3.62 1.93
C PHE A 269 -8.74 -3.95 0.94
N THR A 270 -7.87 -2.98 0.66
CA THR A 270 -6.78 -3.19 -0.29
C THR A 270 -5.44 -3.04 0.43
N PHE A 271 -4.53 -3.96 0.17
CA PHE A 271 -3.20 -3.94 0.77
C PHE A 271 -2.15 -3.82 -0.32
N HIS A 272 -1.15 -2.96 -0.10
CA HIS A 272 -0.17 -2.59 -1.11
C HIS A 272 1.23 -2.77 -0.55
N ILE A 273 2.02 -3.66 -1.14
CA ILE A 273 3.47 -3.70 -0.91
C ILE A 273 4.11 -2.68 -1.83
N LEU A 274 4.93 -1.79 -1.27
CA LEU A 274 5.58 -0.72 -2.02
C LEU A 274 6.95 -1.19 -2.53
N PRO A 275 7.40 -0.68 -3.70
CA PRO A 275 8.75 -0.95 -4.21
C PRO A 275 9.83 -0.57 -3.18
N LEU A 276 10.68 -1.52 -2.80
CA LEU A 276 11.75 -1.26 -1.85
C LEU A 276 12.76 -0.26 -2.40
N THR A 277 13.10 -0.38 -3.68
CA THR A 277 14.07 0.48 -4.38
C THR A 277 13.66 1.94 -4.37
N THR A 278 12.38 2.22 -4.57
CA THR A 278 11.86 3.59 -4.49
C THR A 278 11.80 4.10 -3.05
N MET A 279 11.23 3.31 -2.13
CA MET A 279 11.00 3.77 -0.75
C MET A 279 12.31 3.95 0.04
N ARG A 280 13.36 3.24 -0.38
CA ARG A 280 14.72 3.32 0.16
C ARG A 280 15.22 4.73 0.36
N LYS A 281 15.19 5.57 -0.69
CA LYS A 281 15.77 6.94 -0.63
C LYS A 281 15.12 7.79 0.45
N SER A 282 13.81 7.62 0.64
CA SER A 282 13.06 8.38 1.63
C SER A 282 13.35 7.92 3.05
N ILE A 283 13.50 6.60 3.24
CA ILE A 283 13.82 6.03 4.56
C ILE A 283 15.27 6.34 4.95
N GLN A 284 16.20 6.24 3.99
CA GLN A 284 17.61 6.60 4.18
C GLN A 284 17.78 8.04 4.65
N LYS A 285 17.12 9.01 3.99
CA LYS A 285 17.20 10.43 4.35
C LYS A 285 16.91 10.67 5.83
N PHE A 286 15.84 10.07 6.36
CA PHE A 286 15.51 10.25 7.77
C PHE A 286 16.57 9.63 8.70
N TRP A 287 17.12 8.48 8.34
CA TRP A 287 17.93 7.66 9.24
C TRP A 287 19.41 8.04 9.26
N THR A 288 19.89 8.70 8.20
CA THR A 288 21.28 9.13 8.08
C THR A 288 21.41 10.29 7.09
N SER A 289 22.31 11.24 7.36
CA SER A 289 22.80 12.11 6.29
C SER A 289 23.63 11.22 5.36
N CYS A 290 23.09 10.87 4.19
CA CYS A 290 23.82 10.06 3.22
C CYS A 290 24.85 10.91 2.47
N ASP A 291 25.90 11.32 3.18
CA ASP A 291 27.04 12.04 2.61
C ASP A 291 28.04 11.08 1.94
N SER A 292 27.95 9.77 2.25
CA SER A 292 28.78 8.70 1.68
C SER A 292 28.01 7.84 0.67
N LYS A 293 28.69 7.32 -0.36
CA LYS A 293 28.12 6.37 -1.33
C LYS A 293 28.26 4.89 -0.93
N GLU A 294 28.45 4.60 0.35
CA GLU A 294 28.74 3.25 0.85
C GLU A 294 27.66 2.73 1.82
N GLY A 295 27.64 1.42 2.02
CA GLY A 295 26.76 0.77 3.00
C GLY A 295 25.28 1.02 2.72
N ILE A 296 24.52 1.43 3.74
CA ILE A 296 23.10 1.72 3.59
C ILE A 296 22.81 2.97 2.75
N CYS A 297 23.82 3.76 2.36
CA CYS A 297 23.68 4.93 1.51
C CYS A 297 24.14 4.69 0.07
N ALA A 298 24.59 3.47 -0.25
CA ALA A 298 24.88 3.10 -1.62
C ALA A 298 23.57 3.04 -2.43
N ASP A 299 23.65 3.46 -3.71
CA ASP A 299 22.49 3.46 -4.61
C ASP A 299 21.93 2.03 -4.80
N ASP A 300 22.79 1.01 -4.70
CA ASP A 300 22.52 -0.42 -4.84
C ASP A 300 22.39 -1.18 -3.52
N ALA A 301 22.33 -0.50 -2.37
CA ALA A 301 22.24 -1.13 -1.06
C ALA A 301 21.06 -2.13 -0.97
N GLU A 302 21.29 -3.36 -0.52
CA GLU A 302 20.21 -4.36 -0.37
C GLU A 302 19.39 -4.11 0.90
N PHE A 303 18.07 -3.88 0.75
CA PHE A 303 17.11 -3.66 1.85
C PHE A 303 16.30 -4.91 2.21
N GLN A 304 16.72 -6.04 1.65
CA GLN A 304 16.25 -7.39 1.97
C GLN A 304 17.45 -8.34 1.90
N LYS A 305 18.08 -8.57 3.05
CA LYS A 305 19.20 -9.50 3.18
C LYS A 305 18.76 -10.93 3.44
N CYS A 306 17.68 -11.11 4.20
CA CYS A 306 17.10 -12.43 4.47
C CYS A 306 16.38 -12.95 3.22
N ASP A 307 16.29 -14.28 3.11
CA ASP A 307 15.73 -14.94 1.92
C ASP A 307 14.27 -14.52 1.65
N LYS A 308 13.43 -14.44 2.68
CA LYS A 308 12.00 -14.11 2.54
C LYS A 308 11.48 -13.25 3.70
N MET A 309 10.52 -12.38 3.39
CA MET A 309 9.61 -11.77 4.36
C MET A 309 8.18 -12.20 4.02
N PHE A 310 7.27 -12.14 4.99
CA PHE A 310 5.87 -12.47 4.75
C PHE A 310 4.91 -11.62 5.56
N ILE A 311 3.67 -11.60 5.08
CA ILE A 311 2.53 -11.01 5.75
C ILE A 311 1.43 -12.07 5.77
N GLU A 312 0.86 -12.37 6.92
CA GLU A 312 -0.24 -13.31 7.06
C GLU A 312 -1.51 -12.59 7.55
N PHE A 313 -2.61 -12.88 6.86
CA PHE A 313 -3.96 -12.38 7.13
C PHE A 313 -4.83 -13.54 7.59
N ASP A 314 -5.54 -13.35 8.70
CA ASP A 314 -6.39 -14.38 9.27
C ASP A 314 -7.65 -14.59 8.41
N LYS A 315 -8.07 -15.85 8.31
CA LYS A 315 -9.23 -16.24 7.50
C LYS A 315 -10.58 -15.81 8.07
N GLU A 316 -10.62 -15.39 9.34
CA GLU A 316 -11.87 -15.04 10.03
C GLU A 316 -12.32 -13.62 9.64
N ASN A 317 -11.34 -12.74 9.42
CA ASN A 317 -11.52 -11.33 9.09
C ASN A 317 -11.22 -11.01 7.62
N PHE A 318 -10.39 -11.80 6.94
CA PHE A 318 -10.01 -11.54 5.55
C PHE A 318 -10.34 -12.71 4.62
N LYS A 319 -10.83 -12.37 3.42
CA LYS A 319 -10.96 -13.28 2.28
C LYS A 319 -10.42 -12.60 1.04
N MET A 320 -9.71 -13.34 0.20
CA MET A 320 -9.17 -12.78 -1.03
C MET A 320 -10.26 -12.67 -2.10
N LEU A 321 -10.33 -11.51 -2.75
CA LEU A 321 -11.17 -11.29 -3.92
C LEU A 321 -10.33 -11.58 -5.18
N VAL A 322 -10.82 -12.46 -6.05
CA VAL A 322 -10.13 -12.87 -7.29
C VAL A 322 -11.05 -12.76 -8.50
N SER A 323 -10.47 -12.52 -9.67
CA SER A 323 -11.20 -12.62 -10.95
C SER A 323 -11.41 -14.08 -11.33
N THR A 324 -12.57 -14.40 -11.90
CA THR A 324 -12.90 -15.73 -12.44
C THR A 324 -12.65 -15.86 -13.93
N GLU A 325 -12.29 -14.78 -14.62
CA GLU A 325 -12.02 -14.77 -16.06
C GLU A 325 -10.63 -14.18 -16.33
N GLU A 326 -9.92 -14.74 -17.33
CA GLU A 326 -8.83 -14.04 -17.99
C GLU A 326 -9.46 -12.75 -18.55
N ASN A 327 -9.05 -11.58 -18.03
CA ASN A 327 -9.54 -10.29 -18.48
C ASN A 327 -9.17 -10.09 -19.97
N ASN A 328 -9.98 -10.63 -20.88
CA ASN A 328 -9.93 -10.32 -22.30
C ASN A 328 -10.56 -8.95 -22.61
N GLU A 329 -11.02 -8.22 -21.58
CA GLU A 329 -11.67 -6.91 -21.73
C GLU A 329 -10.71 -5.73 -21.99
N ASP A 330 -9.39 -5.92 -21.85
CA ASP A 330 -8.39 -4.87 -22.21
C ASP A 330 -8.21 -4.70 -23.74
N LYS A 331 -9.00 -5.38 -24.57
CA LYS A 331 -9.02 -5.16 -26.03
C LYS A 331 -10.21 -4.35 -26.52
N THR A 332 -11.10 -3.88 -25.65
CA THR A 332 -12.32 -3.17 -26.11
C THR A 332 -12.70 -1.87 -25.42
N ASP A 333 -11.92 -1.36 -24.47
CA ASP A 333 -12.16 -0.03 -23.87
C ASP A 333 -11.00 0.98 -24.00
N ASP A 334 -9.99 0.69 -24.82
CA ASP A 334 -8.81 1.57 -25.04
C ASP A 334 -8.93 2.48 -26.28
N ASN A 335 -10.11 2.56 -26.90
CA ASN A 335 -10.38 3.43 -28.06
C ASN A 335 -10.76 4.86 -27.65
N LEU A 336 -9.98 5.48 -26.76
CA LEU A 336 -9.98 6.94 -26.62
C LEU A 336 -8.61 7.51 -26.21
N LYS A 337 -7.53 7.01 -26.84
CA LYS A 337 -6.31 7.80 -27.00
C LYS A 337 -6.58 8.90 -28.04
N ILE A 338 -6.83 10.11 -27.55
CA ILE A 338 -6.77 11.34 -28.33
C ILE A 338 -5.37 11.41 -28.96
N LYS A 339 -5.28 11.13 -30.25
CA LYS A 339 -4.13 11.50 -31.08
C LYS A 339 -3.98 13.02 -31.02
N LYS A 340 -3.00 13.51 -30.27
CA LYS A 340 -2.33 14.78 -30.56
C LYS A 340 -1.40 14.53 -31.75
N GLU A 341 -1.90 14.72 -32.96
CA GLU A 341 -1.05 15.00 -34.12
C GLU A 341 -0.93 16.51 -34.25
N SER A 342 0.28 17.00 -34.05
CA SER A 342 0.71 18.32 -34.47
C SER A 342 0.94 18.30 -35.98
N GLU A 343 0.15 19.05 -36.74
CA GLU A 343 0.63 19.67 -37.98
C GLU A 343 0.18 21.14 -38.01
N GLU A 344 1.18 21.98 -38.27
CA GLU A 344 1.14 23.42 -38.48
C GLU A 344 0.25 23.82 -39.68
N GLU A 345 -0.31 25.02 -39.55
CA GLU A 345 -0.65 25.99 -40.62
C GLU A 345 -1.44 25.45 -41.85
N THR A 346 -2.72 25.78 -42.01
CA THR A 346 -3.16 27.12 -42.46
C THR A 346 -4.70 27.20 -42.53
N GLY A 347 -5.27 28.33 -42.07
CA GLY A 347 -6.53 28.87 -42.61
C GLY A 347 -7.86 28.53 -41.90
N ILE A 348 -8.11 29.08 -40.70
CA ILE A 348 -9.48 29.14 -40.14
C ILE A 348 -10.24 30.32 -40.79
N LYS A 349 -11.27 29.98 -41.58
CA LYS A 349 -12.39 30.88 -41.87
C LYS A 349 -13.32 30.92 -40.66
N THR A 350 -13.63 32.13 -40.23
CA THR A 350 -14.60 32.54 -39.23
C THR A 350 -15.95 31.83 -39.37
N SER A 351 -16.50 31.34 -38.26
CA SER A 351 -17.94 31.15 -38.10
C SER A 351 -18.34 31.50 -36.66
N THR A 352 -19.05 32.62 -36.58
CA THR A 352 -19.63 33.25 -35.40
C THR A 352 -20.63 32.32 -34.73
N ILE A 353 -20.45 32.08 -33.42
CA ILE A 353 -21.47 31.46 -32.55
C ILE A 353 -22.34 32.59 -31.98
N ILE A 354 -23.63 32.59 -32.30
CA ILE A 354 -24.63 33.49 -31.71
C ILE A 354 -25.19 32.80 -30.46
N LEU A 355 -24.97 33.39 -29.29
CA LEU A 355 -25.62 33.03 -28.03
C LEU A 355 -26.98 33.74 -27.95
N ILE A 356 -28.07 32.98 -27.89
CA ILE A 356 -29.41 33.50 -27.56
C ILE A 356 -29.67 33.20 -26.08
N ILE A 357 -29.69 34.26 -25.26
CA ILE A 357 -30.15 34.22 -23.87
C ILE A 357 -31.65 34.50 -23.89
N ILE A 358 -32.47 33.50 -23.52
CA ILE A 358 -33.89 33.72 -23.23
C ILE A 358 -34.03 33.87 -21.72
N GLY A 359 -34.26 35.11 -21.27
CA GLY A 359 -34.65 35.40 -19.90
C GLY A 359 -36.15 35.16 -19.71
N VAL A 360 -36.51 34.38 -18.69
CA VAL A 360 -37.89 34.26 -18.19
C VAL A 360 -37.92 34.98 -16.84
N THR A 361 -38.66 36.09 -16.78
CA THR A 361 -38.98 36.78 -15.53
C THR A 361 -40.39 36.40 -15.11
N VAL A 362 -40.54 35.87 -13.90
CA VAL A 362 -41.83 35.63 -13.24
C VAL A 362 -42.21 36.90 -12.47
N VAL A 363 -43.41 37.43 -12.73
CA VAL A 363 -44.22 38.19 -11.77
C VAL A 363 -45.63 37.64 -11.84
#